data_AF-A0A7R9PK26-F1
#
_entry.id   AF-A0A7R9PK26-F1
#
_cell.length_a   1.000
_cell.length_b   1.000
_cell.length_c   1.000
_cell.angle_alpha   90.00
_cell.angle_beta   90.00
_cell.angle_gamma   90.00
#
_symmetry.space_group_name_H-M   'P 1'
#
loop_
_entity.id
_entity.type
_entity.pdbx_description
1 polymer ?
#
loop_
_entity_poly.entity_id
_entity_poly.type
_entity_poly.pdbx_seq_one_letter_code
_entity_poly.pdbx_strand_id
1 'polypeptide(L)' 'MEGVGDFEYNNKDLIGHGAFAVVFKGRHRKNPSFVVAIKSITKKNLAKSQNLLGKEIKILKILPMESMIIQVRQVMYRT' A
#
# COMPACT_ATOMS: atom_id res chain seq x y z
N MET A 1 2.32 -16.04 -3.02
CA MET A 1 1.55 -14.81 -3.34
C MET A 1 0.74 -14.47 -2.11
N GLU A 2 0.86 -13.24 -1.59
CA GLU A 2 0.18 -12.82 -0.36
C GLU A 2 -1.11 -12.05 -0.70
N GLY A 3 -2.16 -12.32 0.06
CA GLY A 3 -3.48 -11.71 -0.12
C GLY A 3 -3.76 -10.60 0.88
N VAL A 4 -4.34 -9.50 0.41
CA VAL A 4 -4.78 -8.36 1.23
C VAL A 4 -6.19 -7.97 0.79
N GLY A 5 -7.20 -8.56 1.44
CA GLY A 5 -8.60 -8.42 1.03
C GLY A 5 -8.83 -8.93 -0.40
N ASP A 6 -9.31 -8.05 -1.28
CA ASP A 6 -9.54 -8.32 -2.70
C ASP A 6 -8.29 -8.18 -3.58
N PHE A 7 -7.16 -7.80 -2.98
CA PHE A 7 -5.89 -7.60 -3.68
C PHE A 7 -4.89 -8.70 -3.34
N GLU A 8 -3.87 -8.82 -4.18
CA GLU A 8 -2.75 -9.73 -3.98
C GLU A 8 -1.44 -9.12 -4.47
N TYR A 9 -0.33 -9.54 -3.86
CA TYR A 9 1.02 -9.14 -4.24
C TYR A 9 2.03 -10.27 -4.05
N ASN A 10 3.23 -10.09 -4.61
CA ASN A 10 4.36 -10.97 -4.39
C ASN A 10 5.47 -10.20 -3.67
N ASN A 11 6.12 -10.84 -2.68
CA ASN A 11 7.28 -10.25 -2.01
C ASN A 11 8.44 -9.97 -2.99
N LYS A 12 8.47 -10.66 -4.14
CA LYS A 12 9.43 -10.40 -5.22
C LYS A 12 9.14 -9.10 -5.98
N ASP A 13 7.90 -8.62 -5.97
CA ASP A 13 7.47 -7.42 -6.69
C ASP A 13 7.66 -6.16 -5.82
N LEU A 14 8.80 -6.07 -5.14
CA LEU A 14 9.18 -4.91 -4.33
C LEU A 14 9.44 -3.71 -5.25
N ILE A 15 8.71 -2.60 -5.02
CA ILE A 15 8.90 -1.35 -5.79
C ILE A 15 9.51 -0.21 -4.96
N GLY A 16 9.54 -0.34 -3.64
CA GLY A 16 10.18 0.67 -2.79
C GLY A 16 10.38 0.19 -1.36
N HIS A 17 11.50 0.57 -0.75
CA HIS A 17 11.81 0.27 0.64
C HIS A 17 12.21 1.56 1.36
N GLY A 18 11.40 1.99 2.31
CA GLY A 18 11.67 3.16 3.14
C GLY A 18 11.94 2.78 4.60
N ALA A 19 12.30 3.79 5.41
CA ALA A 19 12.58 3.59 6.84
C ALA A 19 11.37 3.04 7.64
N PHE A 20 10.16 3.32 7.18
CA PHE A 20 8.92 3.02 7.91
C PHE A 20 8.03 2.00 7.20
N ALA A 21 8.19 1.81 5.90
CA ALA A 21 7.29 1.00 5.08
C ALA A 21 8.01 0.39 3.89
N VAL A 22 7.45 -0.73 3.43
CA VAL A 22 7.89 -1.43 2.23
C VAL A 22 6.71 -1.43 1.25
N VAL A 23 6.94 -1.07 0.00
CA VAL A 23 5.90 -0.96 -1.03
C VAL A 23 6.11 -2.03 -2.07
N PHE A 24 5.08 -2.84 -2.31
CA PHE A 24 5.08 -3.89 -3.32
C PHE A 24 4.08 -3.55 -4.42
N LYS A 25 4.39 -3.92 -5.66
CA LYS A 25 3.39 -3.94 -6.74
C LYS A 25 2.44 -5.11 -6.50
N GLY A 26 1.16 -4.84 -6.60
CA GLY A 26 0.09 -5.82 -6.48
C GLY A 26 -0.97 -5.63 -7.55
N ARG A 27 -2.05 -6.41 -7.46
CA ARG A 27 -3.19 -6.34 -8.38
C ARG A 27 -4.48 -6.76 -7.70
N HIS A 28 -5.61 -6.41 -8.30
CA HIS A 28 -6.90 -6.93 -7.89
C HIS A 28 -7.06 -8.40 -8.30
N ARG A 29 -7.54 -9.26 -7.39
CA ARG A 29 -7.66 -10.71 -7.61
C ARG A 29 -8.60 -11.06 -8.77
N LYS A 30 -9.71 -10.32 -8.88
CA LYS A 30 -10.70 -10.53 -9.96
C LYS A 30 -10.40 -9.75 -11.24
N ASN A 31 -9.48 -8.78 -11.19
CA ASN A 31 -9.14 -7.95 -12.35
C ASN A 31 -7.62 -7.69 -12.36
N PRO A 32 -6.82 -8.61 -12.94
CA PRO A 32 -5.36 -8.52 -12.92
C PRO A 32 -4.78 -7.26 -13.57
N SER A 33 -5.51 -6.64 -14.51
CA SER A 33 -5.12 -5.39 -15.16
C SER A 33 -5.20 -4.18 -14.21
N PHE A 34 -5.96 -4.32 -13.12
CA PHE A 34 -6.04 -3.30 -12.07
C PHE A 34 -4.82 -3.42 -11.14
N VAL A 35 -3.74 -2.76 -11.55
CA VAL A 35 -2.48 -2.72 -10.80
C VAL A 35 -2.60 -1.74 -9.63
N VAL A 36 -2.12 -2.17 -8.47
CA VAL A 36 -2.03 -1.36 -7.27
C VAL A 36 -0.62 -1.45 -6.70
N ALA A 37 -0.35 -0.66 -5.66
CA ALA A 37 0.79 -0.95 -4.81
C ALA A 37 0.38 -0.96 -3.34
N ILE A 38 1.00 -1.88 -2.64
CA ILE A 38 0.65 -2.30 -1.29
C ILE A 38 1.78 -1.86 -0.39
N LYS A 39 1.49 -0.87 0.47
CA LYS A 39 2.41 -0.34 1.48
C LYS A 39 2.26 -1.19 2.75
N SER A 40 3.24 -2.07 2.98
CA SER A 40 3.36 -2.90 4.17
C SER A 40 4.11 -2.13 5.28
N ILE A 41 3.55 -2.14 6.48
CA ILE A 41 4.09 -1.42 7.64
C ILE A 41 4.10 -2.37 8.82
N THR A 42 5.21 -2.43 9.55
CA THR A 42 5.33 -3.26 10.74
C THR A 42 4.59 -2.63 11.91
N LYS A 43 3.96 -3.45 12.77
CA LYS A 43 3.23 -2.96 13.96
C LYS A 43 4.10 -2.07 14.86
N LYS A 44 5.39 -2.35 14.99
CA LYS A 44 6.36 -1.56 15.78
C LYS A 44 6.50 -0.11 15.28
N ASN A 45 6.31 0.12 13.98
CA ASN A 45 6.44 1.43 13.35
C ASN A 45 5.09 2.15 13.19
N LEU A 46 3.97 1.52 13.57
CA LEU A 46 2.63 2.07 13.41
C LEU A 46 2.41 3.33 14.24
N ALA A 47 2.80 3.32 15.53
CA ALA A 47 2.63 4.49 16.39
C ALA A 47 3.44 5.71 15.89
N LYS A 48 4.65 5.48 15.36
CA LYS A 48 5.51 6.53 14.77
C LYS A 48 4.96 7.03 13.43
N SER A 49 4.34 6.14 12.65
CA SER A 49 3.88 6.46 11.29
C SER A 49 2.43 6.90 11.24
N GLN A 50 1.62 6.69 12.28
CA GLN A 50 0.16 6.86 12.26
C GLN A 50 -0.27 8.27 11.82
N ASN A 51 0.40 9.30 12.33
CA ASN A 51 0.05 10.69 12.06
C ASN A 51 0.43 11.11 10.63
N LEU A 52 1.55 10.58 10.12
CA LEU A 52 1.99 10.78 8.72
C LEU A 52 1.11 10.00 7.75
N LEU A 53 0.77 8.74 8.06
CA LEU A 53 -0.09 7.88 7.25
C LEU A 53 -1.51 8.44 7.13
N GLY A 54 -2.06 8.97 8.22
CA GLY A 54 -3.38 9.62 8.22
C GLY A 54 -3.41 10.84 7.30
N LYS A 55 -2.36 11.67 7.32
CA LYS A 55 -2.21 12.82 6.42
C LYS A 55 -2.01 12.39 4.97
N GLU A 56 -1.19 11.37 4.73
CA GLU A 56 -0.92 10.82 3.40
C GLU A 56 -2.20 10.25 2.78
N ILE A 57 -2.96 9.43 3.50
CA ILE A 57 -4.26 8.91 3.03
C ILE A 57 -5.26 10.05 2.78
N LYS A 58 -5.28 11.07 3.64
CA LYS A 58 -6.18 12.23 3.47
C LYS A 58 -5.85 13.01 2.19
N ILE A 59 -4.57 13.25 1.91
CA ILE A 59 -4.10 13.93 0.69
C ILE A 59 -4.39 13.06 -0.55
N LEU A 60 -4.09 11.77 -0.49
CA LEU A 60 -4.30 10.84 -1.61
C LEU A 60 -5.78 10.63 -1.96
N LYS A 61 -6.69 10.83 -1.00
CA LYS A 61 -8.14 10.84 -1.27
C LYS A 61 -8.64 12.11 -1.96
N ILE A 62 -7.87 13.21 -1.87
CA ILE A 62 -8.26 14.53 -2.41
C ILE A 62 -7.73 14.72 -3.84
N LEU A 63 -6.68 14.00 -4.25
CA LEU A 63 -6.10 14.11 -5.59
C LEU A 63 -6.91 13.28 -6.63
N PRO A 64 -7.24 13.85 -7.80
CA PRO A 64 -7.96 13.16 -8.86
C PRO A 64 -7.14 12.02 -9.48
N MET A 65 -7.84 11.00 -10.01
CA MET A 65 -7.30 9.68 -10.42
C MET A 65 -6.27 9.68 -11.56
N GLU A 66 -5.90 10.85 -12.08
CA GLU A 66 -5.02 11.02 -13.24
C GLU A 66 -3.53 11.12 -12.85
N SER A 67 -3.23 11.41 -11.59
CA SER A 67 -1.87 11.26 -11.06
C SER A 67 -1.66 9.82 -10.60
N MET A 68 -0.67 9.17 -11.20
CA MET A 68 -0.15 7.82 -10.99
C MET A 68 0.27 7.55 -9.52
N ILE A 69 -0.65 7.66 -8.56
CA ILE A 69 -0.42 7.41 -7.14
C ILE A 69 -1.52 6.48 -6.63
N ILE A 70 -1.33 5.21 -6.98
CA ILE A 70 -1.41 4.05 -6.09
C ILE A 70 -2.46 4.17 -4.98
N GLN A 71 -3.52 3.38 -5.15
CA GLN A 71 -4.61 3.19 -4.22
C GLN A 71 -4.10 2.63 -2.87
N VAL A 72 -3.65 3.52 -1.97
CA VAL A 72 -3.41 3.27 -0.53
C VAL A 72 -4.77 3.04 0.15
N ARG A 73 -5.46 1.95 -0.22
CA ARG A 73 -6.73 1.56 0.41
C ARG A 73 -6.59 0.38 1.36
N GLN A 74 -5.45 -0.31 1.40
CA GLN A 74 -5.20 -1.38 2.36
C GLN A 74 -3.78 -1.26 2.91
N VAL A 75 -3.66 -0.74 4.13
CA VAL A 75 -2.42 -0.83 4.92
C VAL A 75 -2.36 -2.25 5.46
N MET A 76 -1.39 -3.04 5.00
CA MET A 76 -1.16 -4.38 5.51
C MET A 76 -0.25 -4.32 6.74
N TYR A 77 -0.77 -4.75 7.89
CA TYR A 77 0.01 -4.89 9.12
C TYR A 77 0.66 -6.26 9.17
N ARG A 78 2.00 -6.31 9.13
CA ARG A 78 2.77 -7.53 9.37
C ARG A 78 2.98 -7.69 10.89
N THR A 79 2.52 -8.81 11.46
CA THR A 79 2.79 -9.23 12.85
C THR A 79 4.26 -9.54 13.06
#